data_AF-K1TQ31-F1
#
_entry.id   AF-K1TQ31-F1
#
_cell.length_a   1.000
_cell.length_b   1.000
_cell.length_c   1.000
_cell.angle_alpha   90.00
_cell.angle_beta   90.00
_cell.angle_gamma   90.00
#
_symmetry.space_group_name_H-M   'P 1'
#
loop_
_entity.id
_entity.type
_entity.pdbx_description
1 polymer ?
#
loop_
_entity_poly.entity_id
_entity_poly.type
_entity_poly.pdbx_seq_one_letter_code
_entity_poly.pdbx_strand_id
1 'polypeptide(L)'
;FYSSFYTNNLFPEAVQFSSAYRKWYSKDMLNSFPKYGMLGFDTGYFFLKGLSQYGNKLEDKLDKVAVTPIQTGFKFERVNNWGGFINRKVFFVHFTKDFELIKLDFE
;
A
#
# COMPACT_ATOMS: atom_id res chain seq x y z
N PHE A 1 15.41 -9.14 2.38
CA PHE A 1 15.29 -8.75 0.95
C PHE A 1 14.44 -7.49 0.86
N TYR A 2 14.47 -6.75 -0.26
CA TYR A 2 13.59 -5.59 -0.46
C TYR A 2 12.37 -5.96 -1.33
N SER A 3 11.24 -5.28 -1.12
CA SER A 3 10.01 -5.45 -1.91
C SER A 3 9.23 -4.14 -1.97
N SER A 4 8.50 -3.90 -3.06
CA SER A 4 7.56 -2.78 -3.19
C SER A 4 6.20 -3.06 -2.54
N PHE A 5 5.97 -4.30 -2.11
CA PHE A 5 4.73 -4.73 -1.45
C PHE A 5 5.06 -5.74 -0.35
N TYR A 6 4.35 -5.68 0.77
CA TYR A 6 4.40 -6.71 1.80
C TYR A 6 3.16 -6.64 2.67
N THR A 7 2.53 -7.78 2.89
CA THR A 7 1.46 -7.92 3.87
C THR A 7 1.58 -9.27 4.57
N ASN A 8 1.25 -9.30 5.85
CA ASN A 8 1.06 -10.53 6.62
C ASN A 8 -0.43 -10.73 6.83
N ASN A 9 -0.94 -11.92 6.51
CA ASN A 9 -2.36 -12.23 6.66
C ASN A 9 -2.84 -12.21 8.12
N LEU A 10 -1.92 -12.19 9.08
CA LEU A 10 -2.20 -12.05 10.51
C LEU A 10 -2.31 -10.58 10.95
N PHE A 11 -1.95 -9.61 10.12
CA PHE A 11 -2.13 -8.20 10.46
C PHE A 11 -3.62 -7.85 10.57
N PRO A 12 -4.04 -7.08 11.59
CA PRO A 12 -5.43 -6.73 11.79
C PRO A 12 -6.09 -6.12 10.54
N GLU A 13 -5.39 -5.26 9.81
CA GLU A 13 -5.85 -4.61 8.59
C GLU A 13 -6.09 -5.62 7.47
N ALA A 14 -5.21 -6.62 7.34
CA ALA A 14 -5.33 -7.68 6.35
C ALA A 14 -6.50 -8.61 6.66
N VAL A 15 -6.69 -8.96 7.94
CA VAL A 15 -7.84 -9.78 8.41
C VAL A 15 -9.15 -9.04 8.16
N GLN A 16 -9.23 -7.78 8.57
CA GLN A 16 -10.43 -6.95 8.40
C GLN A 16 -10.78 -6.77 6.91
N PHE A 17 -9.79 -6.45 6.08
CA PHE A 17 -10.00 -6.31 4.64
C PHE A 17 -10.45 -7.61 3.98
N SER A 18 -9.83 -8.75 4.33
CA SER A 18 -10.21 -10.05 3.79
C SER A 18 -11.65 -10.42 4.15
N SER A 19 -12.06 -10.16 5.39
CA SER A 19 -13.44 -10.38 5.86
C SER A 19 -14.44 -9.48 5.12
N ALA A 20 -14.13 -8.18 4.99
CA ALA A 20 -14.96 -7.24 4.25
C ALA A 20 -15.07 -7.63 2.77
N TYR A 21 -13.96 -7.97 2.13
CA TYR A 21 -13.93 -8.40 0.73
C TYR A 21 -14.84 -9.60 0.50
N ARG A 22 -14.74 -10.63 1.37
CA ARG A 22 -15.61 -11.80 1.30
C ARG A 22 -17.08 -11.45 1.50
N LYS A 23 -17.39 -10.55 2.42
CA LYS A 23 -18.76 -10.07 2.66
C LYS A 23 -19.35 -9.35 1.43
N TRP A 24 -18.59 -8.50 0.77
CA TRP A 24 -19.07 -7.69 -0.35
C TRP A 24 -19.12 -8.44 -1.68
N TYR A 25 -18.18 -9.36 -1.91
CA TYR A 25 -18.03 -10.04 -3.20
C TYR A 25 -18.39 -11.53 -3.15
N SER A 26 -18.79 -12.05 -1.98
CA SER A 26 -19.14 -13.46 -1.76
C SER A 26 -18.05 -14.45 -2.20
N LYS A 27 -16.78 -14.02 -2.18
CA LYS A 27 -15.62 -14.82 -2.59
C LYS A 27 -14.38 -14.41 -1.81
N ASP A 28 -13.48 -15.35 -1.61
CA ASP A 28 -12.16 -15.06 -1.04
C ASP A 28 -11.30 -14.26 -2.04
N MET A 29 -10.32 -13.52 -1.52
CA MET A 29 -9.35 -12.85 -2.38
C MET A 29 -8.49 -13.87 -3.12
N LEU A 30 -8.18 -13.57 -4.38
CA LEU A 30 -7.24 -14.36 -5.16
C LEU A 30 -5.87 -14.39 -4.47
N ASN A 31 -5.28 -15.58 -4.33
CA ASN A 31 -3.94 -15.74 -3.78
C ASN A 31 -2.88 -15.42 -4.84
N SER A 32 -2.63 -14.12 -5.04
CA SER A 32 -1.64 -13.58 -6.00
C SER A 32 -0.55 -12.78 -5.28
N PHE A 33 0.57 -12.56 -5.97
CA PHE A 33 1.66 -11.71 -5.48
C PHE A 33 1.99 -10.62 -6.51
N PRO A 34 1.74 -9.33 -6.21
CA PRO A 34 1.05 -8.81 -5.02
C PRO A 34 -0.41 -9.29 -4.94
N LYS A 35 -1.05 -9.16 -3.76
CA LYS A 35 -2.50 -9.37 -3.64
C LYS A 35 -3.22 -8.22 -4.34
N TYR A 36 -3.73 -8.45 -5.55
CA TYR A 36 -4.29 -7.37 -6.37
C TYR A 36 -5.51 -6.69 -5.74
N GLY A 37 -6.30 -7.41 -4.93
CA GLY A 37 -7.41 -6.80 -4.18
C GLY A 37 -6.94 -5.74 -3.20
N MET A 38 -5.90 -6.04 -2.41
CA MET A 38 -5.29 -5.08 -1.47
C MET A 38 -4.53 -3.97 -2.19
N LEU A 39 -3.79 -4.30 -3.25
CA LEU A 39 -3.07 -3.30 -4.06
C LEU A 39 -4.04 -2.27 -4.66
N GLY A 40 -5.16 -2.74 -5.23
CA GLY A 40 -6.18 -1.88 -5.80
C GLY A 40 -6.84 -0.99 -4.73
N PHE A 41 -7.13 -1.56 -3.56
CA PHE A 41 -7.68 -0.79 -2.44
C PHE A 41 -6.70 0.27 -1.93
N ASP A 42 -5.45 -0.09 -1.63
CA ASP A 42 -4.42 0.82 -1.14
C ASP A 42 -4.22 1.99 -2.12
N THR A 43 -4.11 1.68 -3.42
CA THR A 43 -3.92 2.67 -4.48
C THR A 43 -5.13 3.60 -4.61
N GLY A 44 -6.34 3.03 -4.68
CA GLY A 44 -7.57 3.80 -4.80
C GLY A 44 -7.80 4.70 -3.57
N TYR A 45 -7.62 4.15 -2.37
CA TYR A 45 -7.80 4.88 -1.12
C TYR A 45 -6.80 6.03 -0.98
N PHE A 46 -5.53 5.83 -1.34
CA PHE A 46 -4.52 6.90 -1.36
C PHE A 46 -4.97 8.09 -2.20
N PHE A 47 -5.34 7.87 -3.47
CA PHE A 47 -5.74 8.97 -4.35
C PHE A 47 -7.07 9.58 -3.96
N LEU A 48 -8.06 8.79 -3.54
CA LEU A 48 -9.35 9.33 -3.09
C LEU A 48 -9.21 10.18 -1.83
N LYS A 49 -8.38 9.76 -0.86
CA LYS A 49 -8.06 10.54 0.32
C LYS A 49 -7.30 11.83 -0.05
N GLY A 50 -6.33 11.72 -0.94
CA GLY A 50 -5.60 12.89 -1.43
C GLY A 50 -6.51 13.90 -2.12
N LEU A 51 -7.41 13.43 -3.00
CA LEU A 51 -8.38 14.28 -3.69
C LEU A 51 -9.37 14.93 -2.72
N SER A 52 -9.83 14.20 -1.69
CA SER A 52 -10.73 14.78 -0.69
C SER A 52 -10.07 15.85 0.17
N GLN A 53 -8.76 15.74 0.43
CA GLN A 53 -8.01 16.70 1.25
C GLN A 53 -7.48 17.90 0.45
N TYR A 54 -7.05 17.69 -0.80
CA TYR A 54 -6.29 18.68 -1.56
C TYR A 54 -6.95 19.09 -2.89
N GLY A 55 -7.99 18.38 -3.33
CA GLY A 55 -8.69 18.66 -4.58
C GLY A 55 -7.74 18.72 -5.77
N ASN A 56 -7.87 19.77 -6.58
CA ASN A 56 -7.02 20.01 -7.75
C ASN A 56 -5.54 20.33 -7.42
N LYS A 57 -5.18 20.49 -6.14
CA LYS A 57 -3.80 20.70 -5.69
C LYS A 57 -3.11 19.41 -5.23
N LEU A 58 -3.75 18.25 -5.40
CA LEU A 58 -3.20 16.96 -4.96
C LEU A 58 -1.81 16.69 -5.52
N GLU A 59 -1.58 17.01 -6.81
CA GLU A 59 -0.30 16.75 -7.47
C GLU A 59 0.90 17.36 -6.73
N ASP A 60 0.73 18.57 -6.16
CA ASP A 60 1.75 19.28 -5.37
C ASP A 60 1.76 18.89 -3.88
N LYS A 61 0.95 17.90 -3.49
CA LYS A 61 0.68 17.49 -2.10
C LYS A 61 0.71 15.97 -1.92
N LEU A 62 1.19 15.21 -2.92
CA LEU A 62 1.27 13.75 -2.86
C LEU A 62 2.11 13.24 -1.67
N ASP A 63 3.17 13.97 -1.31
CA ASP A 63 4.02 13.74 -0.14
C ASP A 63 3.29 13.94 1.20
N LYS A 64 2.16 14.65 1.20
CA LYS A 64 1.36 14.96 2.39
C LYS A 64 0.14 14.05 2.57
N VAL A 65 -0.08 13.10 1.66
CA VAL A 65 -1.17 12.14 1.77
C VAL A 65 -0.73 11.00 2.69
N ALA A 66 -1.13 11.09 3.95
CA ALA A 66 -0.86 10.03 4.94
C ALA A 66 -1.97 8.96 4.90
N VAL A 67 -1.61 7.70 4.63
CA VAL A 67 -2.50 6.54 4.74
C VAL A 67 -1.77 5.42 5.48
N THR A 68 -2.54 4.53 6.12
CA THR A 68 -2.02 3.25 6.62
C THR A 68 -2.39 2.18 5.58
N PRO A 69 -1.47 1.78 4.70
CA PRO A 69 -1.76 0.79 3.66
C PRO A 69 -1.78 -0.63 4.24
N ILE A 70 -2.56 -1.51 3.61
CA ILE A 70 -2.65 -2.93 3.98
C ILE A 70 -1.43 -3.70 3.47
N GLN A 71 -0.92 -3.34 2.29
CA GLN A 71 0.15 -4.06 1.60
C GLN A 71 1.19 -3.13 0.96
N THR A 72 0.76 -2.05 0.31
CA THR A 72 1.62 -1.23 -0.55
C THR A 72 1.60 0.21 -0.08
N GLY A 73 2.76 0.72 0.33
CA GLY A 73 2.92 2.12 0.70
C GLY A 73 3.26 2.99 -0.49
N PHE A 74 3.12 4.30 -0.30
CA PHE A 74 3.29 5.29 -1.37
C PHE A 74 4.27 6.38 -0.95
N LYS A 75 5.27 6.60 -1.79
CA LYS A 75 6.19 7.74 -1.76
C LYS A 75 6.39 8.19 -3.20
N PHE A 76 5.50 9.07 -3.66
CA PHE A 76 5.52 9.53 -5.04
C PHE A 76 6.54 10.65 -5.20
N GLU A 77 7.47 10.46 -6.12
CA GLU A 77 8.47 11.47 -6.49
C GLU A 77 8.38 11.76 -7.98
N ARG A 78 8.41 13.04 -8.33
CA ARG A 78 8.43 13.46 -9.73
C ARG A 78 9.79 13.14 -10.33
N VAL A 79 9.79 12.45 -11.48
CA VAL A 79 11.04 12.03 -12.14
C VAL A 79 11.74 13.21 -12.82
N ASN A 80 10.98 14.13 -13.41
CA ASN A 80 11.42 15.42 -13.94
C ASN A 80 10.21 16.34 -14.24
N ASN A 81 10.44 17.59 -14.62
CA ASN A 81 9.38 18.58 -14.88
C ASN A 81 8.40 18.21 -16.01
N TRP A 82 8.80 17.32 -16.92
CA TRP A 82 7.99 16.87 -18.06
C TRP A 82 7.46 15.44 -17.89
N GLY A 83 7.77 14.80 -16.77
CA GLY A 83 7.47 13.41 -16.48
C GLY A 83 6.46 13.26 -15.36
N GLY A 84 5.92 12.04 -15.24
CA GLY A 84 5.05 11.66 -14.14
C GLY A 84 5.78 11.40 -12.83
N PHE A 85 5.03 10.85 -11.89
CA PHE A 85 5.54 10.41 -10.59
C PHE A 85 5.86 8.92 -10.62
N ILE A 86 6.91 8.53 -9.88
CA ILE A 86 7.22 7.14 -9.58
C ILE A 86 7.00 6.90 -8.10
N ASN A 87 6.39 5.76 -7.74
CA ASN A 87 6.35 5.32 -6.35
C ASN A 87 7.71 4.73 -5.98
N ARG A 88 8.46 5.42 -5.11
CA ARG A 88 9.77 4.95 -4.62
C ARG A 88 9.69 4.19 -3.31
N LYS A 89 8.48 3.94 -2.78
CA LYS A 89 8.35 3.22 -1.51
C LYS A 89 8.83 1.79 -1.65
N VAL A 90 9.74 1.40 -0.76
CA VAL A 90 10.24 0.03 -0.63
C VAL A 90 10.22 -0.37 0.83
N PHE A 91 10.08 -1.67 1.07
CA PHE A 91 10.14 -2.28 2.39
C PHE A 91 11.28 -3.27 2.42
N PHE A 92 11.94 -3.39 3.56
CA PHE A 92 12.79 -4.54 3.82
C PHE A 92 12.02 -5.56 4.64
N VAL A 93 12.11 -6.81 4.20
CA VAL A 93 11.56 -7.94 4.95
C VAL A 93 12.74 -8.74 5.49
N HIS A 94 12.79 -8.85 6.81
CA HIS A 94 13.80 -9.59 7.54
C HIS A 94 13.16 -10.81 8.21
N PHE A 95 13.75 -11.98 7.97
CA PHE A 95 13.38 -13.21 8.66
C PHE A 95 14.36 -13.44 9.80
N THR A 96 13.87 -13.44 11.04
CA THR A 96 14.70 -13.54 12.24
C THR A 96 15.09 -14.98 12.54
N LYS A 97 16.03 -15.17 13.47
CA LYS A 97 16.41 -16.49 13.99
C LYS A 97 15.27 -17.15 14.80
N ASP A 98 14.35 -16.34 15.30
CA ASP A 98 13.16 -16.77 16.05
C ASP A 98 11.97 -17.08 15.12
N PHE A 99 12.23 -17.23 13.82
CA PHE A 99 11.25 -17.53 12.78
C PHE A 99 10.16 -16.45 12.60
N GLU A 100 10.47 -15.20 12.92
CA GLU A 100 9.58 -14.07 12.73
C GLU A 100 9.86 -13.33 11.42
N LEU A 101 8.81 -12.82 10.78
CA LEU A 101 8.94 -11.91 9.64
C LEU A 101 8.73 -10.47 10.11
N ILE A 102 9.77 -9.66 10.04
CA ILE A 102 9.75 -8.24 10.40
C ILE A 102 9.73 -7.41 9.11
N LYS A 103 8.74 -6.53 9.00
CA LYS A 103 8.68 -5.47 7.99
C LYS A 103 9.41 -4.24 8.55
N LEU A 104 10.50 -3.86 7.91
CA LEU A 104 11.24 -2.64 8.21
C LEU A 104 10.86 -1.58 7.17
N ASP A 105 10.36 -0.46 7.66
CA ASP A 105 9.97 0.69 6.85
C ASP A 105 11.10 1.72 6.84
N PHE A 106 11.34 2.34 5.68
CA PHE A 106 12.35 3.39 5.51
C PHE A 106 11.65 4.62 4.89
N GLU A 107 11.99 5.80 5.38
CA GLU A 107 11.45 7.06 4.88
C GLU A 107 12.01 7.46 3.53
#